data_AF-A0A635R8S3-F1
#
_entry.id   AF-A0A635R8S3-F1
#
_cell.length_a   1.000
_cell.length_b   1.000
_cell.length_c   1.000
_cell.angle_alpha   90.00
_cell.angle_beta   90.00
_cell.angle_gamma   90.00
#
_symmetry.space_group_name_H-M   'P 1'
#
loop_
_entity.id
_entity.type
_entity.pdbx_description
1 polymer ?
#
loop_
_entity_poly.entity_id
_entity_poly.type
_entity_poly.pdbx_seq_one_letter_code
_entity_poly.pdbx_strand_id
1 'polypeptide(L)'
;MAKVTSIKDLAAMIDALETPAMTMNDDLVVNADPMVKIYEETLPVIKVNDTDYRLTLKDADAVRQHDANFLEVYGKVASGLIVEKAKADAELAAMNITTEIGNASFSTVFSRPTGDTISQKEWAASIGFGYGVPKSKALEGKLRKQFAADMMASDDEDDE
;
A
#
# COMPACT_ATOMS: atom_id res chain seq x y z
N MET A 1 24.01 -11.75 2.92
CA MET A 1 23.09 -10.58 2.96
C MET A 1 23.27 -9.79 1.68
N ALA A 2 22.18 -9.28 1.11
CA ALA A 2 22.23 -8.35 -0.01
C ALA A 2 23.02 -7.11 0.40
N LYS A 3 23.97 -6.65 -0.43
CA LYS A 3 24.68 -5.40 -0.15
C LYS A 3 23.78 -4.23 -0.55
N VAL A 4 23.47 -3.36 0.41
CA VAL A 4 22.67 -2.16 0.19
C VAL A 4 23.58 -0.94 0.19
N THR A 5 23.43 -0.07 -0.80
CA THR A 5 24.18 1.20 -0.91
C THR A 5 23.76 2.14 0.21
N SER A 6 24.72 2.73 0.91
CA SER A 6 24.42 3.60 2.05
C SER A 6 23.88 4.97 1.61
N ILE A 7 23.15 5.67 2.48
CA ILE A 7 22.67 7.04 2.21
C ILE A 7 23.84 7.97 1.88
N LYS A 8 24.97 7.82 2.58
CA LYS A 8 26.18 8.62 2.34
C LYS A 8 26.72 8.40 0.93
N ASP A 9 26.75 7.15 0.46
CA ASP A 9 27.24 6.82 -0.87
C ASP A 9 26.27 7.31 -1.95
N LEU A 10 24.95 7.18 -1.72
CA LEU A 10 23.93 7.72 -2.63
C LEU A 10 24.03 9.26 -2.75
N ALA A 11 24.20 9.96 -1.63
CA ALA A 11 24.38 11.42 -1.63
C ALA A 11 25.63 11.81 -2.43
N ALA A 12 26.75 11.10 -2.24
CA ALA A 12 27.96 11.35 -3.02
C ALA A 12 27.78 11.10 -4.52
N MET A 13 26.98 10.10 -4.92
CA MET A 13 26.63 9.87 -6.33
C MET A 13 25.83 11.02 -6.93
N ILE A 14 24.89 11.59 -6.16
CA ILE A 14 24.09 12.75 -6.57
C ILE A 14 24.98 13.99 -6.70
N ASP A 15 25.84 14.26 -5.71
CA ASP A 15 26.75 15.41 -5.69
C ASP A 15 27.78 15.37 -6.83
N ALA A 16 28.07 14.18 -7.36
CA ALA A 16 28.99 13.97 -8.47
C ALA A 16 28.35 14.14 -9.86
N LEU A 17 27.03 14.35 -9.96
CA LEU A 17 26.36 14.57 -11.24
C LEU A 17 26.75 15.92 -11.84
N GLU A 18 27.08 15.92 -13.14
CA GLU A 18 27.36 17.15 -13.89
C GLU A 18 26.09 17.96 -14.22
N THR A 19 24.92 17.32 -14.12
CA THR A 19 23.60 17.91 -14.34
C THR A 19 22.69 17.64 -13.13
N PRO A 20 21.61 18.43 -12.94
CA PRO A 20 20.68 18.19 -11.85
C PRO A 20 20.09 16.77 -11.90
N ALA A 21 19.98 16.12 -10.75
CA ALA A 21 19.42 14.76 -10.65
C ALA A 21 17.96 14.67 -11.14
N MET A 22 17.24 15.78 -11.06
CA MET A 22 15.88 15.95 -11.59
C MET A 22 15.72 17.38 -12.11
N THR A 23 14.94 17.54 -13.17
CA THR A 23 14.50 18.83 -13.71
C THR A 23 12.98 18.81 -13.91
N MET A 24 12.36 19.99 -14.01
CA MET A 24 10.94 20.13 -14.27
C MET A 24 10.76 21.08 -15.44
N ASN A 25 9.92 20.70 -16.41
CA ASN A 25 9.59 21.59 -17.53
C ASN A 25 8.45 22.56 -17.15
N ASP A 26 8.13 23.49 -18.05
CA ASP A 26 7.10 24.52 -17.82
C ASP A 26 5.68 23.92 -17.65
N ASP A 27 5.45 22.70 -18.12
CA ASP A 27 4.21 21.94 -17.94
C ASP A 27 4.18 21.15 -16.61
N LEU A 28 5.14 21.40 -15.70
CA LEU A 28 5.32 20.71 -14.43
C LEU A 28 5.60 19.20 -14.56
N VAL A 29 6.09 18.77 -15.73
CA VAL A 29 6.55 17.39 -15.97
C VAL A 29 7.97 17.25 -15.46
N VAL A 30 8.19 16.27 -14.59
CA VAL A 30 9.50 15.94 -14.03
C VAL A 30 10.27 15.04 -15.00
N ASN A 31 11.48 15.45 -15.38
CA ASN A 31 12.51 14.54 -15.89
C ASN A 31 13.43 14.15 -14.72
N ALA A 32 13.57 12.85 -14.48
CA ALA A 32 14.39 12.31 -13.40
C ALA A 32 15.38 11.24 -13.91
N ASP A 33 15.75 11.27 -15.19
CA ASP A 33 16.58 10.22 -15.81
C ASP A 33 17.88 9.95 -15.04
N PRO A 34 18.65 10.98 -14.59
CA PRO A 34 19.86 10.74 -13.80
C PRO A 34 19.56 10.07 -12.46
N MET A 35 18.47 10.45 -11.79
CA MET A 35 18.04 9.83 -10.53
C MET A 35 17.60 8.37 -10.72
N VAL A 36 16.86 8.07 -11.81
CA VAL A 36 16.46 6.70 -12.15
C VAL A 36 17.69 5.83 -12.37
N LYS A 37 18.69 6.34 -13.09
CA LYS A 37 19.95 5.62 -13.32
C LYS A 37 20.71 5.32 -12.03
N ILE A 38 20.82 6.27 -11.11
CA ILE A 38 21.42 6.03 -9.77
C ILE A 38 20.65 4.91 -9.05
N TYR A 39 19.32 4.93 -9.09
CA TYR A 39 18.51 3.89 -8.47
C TYR A 39 18.81 2.50 -9.07
N GLU A 40 18.84 2.37 -10.40
CA GLU A 40 19.17 1.13 -11.10
C GLU A 40 20.56 0.59 -10.76
N GLU A 41 21.57 1.46 -10.77
CA GLU A 41 22.97 1.09 -10.51
C GLU A 41 23.20 0.64 -9.07
N THR A 42 22.34 1.10 -8.15
CA THR A 42 22.47 0.85 -6.71
C THR A 42 21.54 -0.27 -6.22
N LEU A 43 20.75 -0.87 -7.12
CA LEU A 43 19.94 -2.03 -6.80
C LEU A 43 20.81 -3.16 -6.24
N PRO A 44 20.36 -3.85 -5.16
CA PRO A 44 21.18 -4.85 -4.50
C PRO A 44 21.58 -6.02 -5.40
N VAL A 45 22.77 -6.54 -5.15
CA VAL A 45 23.19 -7.86 -5.64
C VAL A 45 22.93 -8.89 -4.55
N ILE A 46 22.22 -9.96 -4.91
CA ILE A 46 21.90 -11.09 -4.05
C ILE A 46 22.61 -12.34 -4.54
N LYS A 47 22.91 -13.27 -3.63
CA LYS A 47 23.41 -14.61 -4.01
C LYS A 47 22.24 -15.56 -4.21
N VAL A 48 22.17 -16.17 -5.38
CA VAL A 48 21.27 -17.28 -5.69
C VAL A 48 22.14 -18.50 -5.95
N ASN A 49 22.20 -19.41 -4.97
CA ASN A 49 23.22 -20.46 -4.91
C ASN A 49 24.65 -19.85 -4.96
N ASP A 50 25.51 -20.35 -5.85
CA ASP A 50 26.88 -19.86 -6.05
C ASP A 50 26.99 -18.74 -7.11
N THR A 51 25.86 -18.19 -7.56
CA THR A 51 25.82 -17.14 -8.58
C THR A 51 25.33 -15.82 -8.00
N ASP A 52 26.04 -14.74 -8.31
CA ASP A 52 25.60 -13.37 -7.99
C ASP A 52 24.53 -12.91 -9.00
N TYR A 53 23.36 -12.51 -8.50
CA TYR A 53 22.26 -11.95 -9.28
C TYR A 53 22.04 -10.49 -8.89
N ARG A 54 22.03 -9.60 -9.89
CA ARG A 54 21.74 -8.17 -9.67
C ARG A 54 20.26 -7.93 -9.88
N LEU A 55 19.60 -7.37 -8.86
CA LEU A 55 18.21 -6.97 -8.98
C LEU A 55 18.04 -5.90 -10.07
N THR A 56 16.94 -5.99 -10.79
CA THR A 56 16.55 -5.06 -11.86
C THR A 56 15.34 -4.22 -11.43
N LEU A 57 14.99 -3.17 -12.20
CA LEU A 57 13.74 -2.45 -11.97
C LEU A 57 12.52 -3.37 -12.00
N LYS A 58 12.53 -4.37 -12.90
CA LYS A 58 11.45 -5.34 -13.01
C LYS A 58 11.28 -6.17 -11.72
N ASP A 59 12.39 -6.51 -11.07
CA ASP A 59 12.35 -7.23 -9.79
C ASP A 59 11.78 -6.32 -8.69
N ALA A 60 12.20 -5.05 -8.64
CA ALA A 60 11.66 -4.07 -7.70
C ALA A 60 10.15 -3.85 -7.91
N ASP A 61 9.70 -3.75 -9.16
CA ASP A 61 8.29 -3.63 -9.51
C ASP A 61 7.50 -4.89 -9.15
N ALA A 62 8.08 -6.08 -9.35
CA ALA A 62 7.46 -7.33 -8.94
C ALA A 62 7.26 -7.38 -7.41
N VAL A 63 8.22 -6.91 -6.62
CA VAL A 63 8.10 -6.82 -5.15
C VAL A 63 7.02 -5.80 -4.77
N ARG A 64 7.00 -4.61 -5.38
CA ARG A 64 5.93 -3.61 -5.13
C ARG A 64 4.55 -4.16 -5.47
N GLN A 65 4.44 -4.90 -6.56
CA GLN A 65 3.18 -5.53 -6.97
C GLN A 65 2.79 -6.66 -6.02
N HIS A 66 3.75 -7.46 -5.54
CA HIS A 66 3.51 -8.47 -4.52
C HIS A 66 2.93 -7.82 -3.26
N ASP A 67 3.56 -6.77 -2.76
CA ASP A 67 3.13 -6.07 -1.56
C ASP A 67 1.75 -5.42 -1.76
N ALA A 68 1.46 -4.91 -2.96
CA ALA A 68 0.16 -4.34 -3.31
C ALA A 68 -0.95 -5.41 -3.32
N ASN A 69 -0.66 -6.58 -3.90
CA ASN A 69 -1.57 -7.72 -3.90
C ASN A 69 -1.79 -8.25 -2.48
N PHE A 70 -0.74 -8.29 -1.66
CA PHE A 70 -0.84 -8.73 -0.29
C PHE A 70 -1.64 -7.75 0.57
N LEU A 71 -1.46 -6.44 0.39
CA LEU A 71 -2.29 -5.41 1.03
C LEU A 71 -3.76 -5.59 0.70
N GLU A 72 -4.10 -6.00 -0.53
CA GLU A 72 -5.49 -6.28 -0.90
C GLU A 72 -6.06 -7.46 -0.10
N VAL A 73 -5.32 -8.57 -0.02
CA VAL A 73 -5.73 -9.76 0.75
C VAL A 73 -5.85 -9.41 2.23
N TYR A 74 -4.86 -8.73 2.80
CA TYR A 74 -4.89 -8.24 4.17
C TYR A 74 -6.09 -7.33 4.41
N GLY A 75 -6.30 -6.36 3.54
CA GLY A 75 -7.40 -5.39 3.60
C GLY A 75 -8.75 -6.09 3.63
N LYS A 76 -8.95 -7.12 2.80
CA LYS A 76 -10.17 -7.94 2.82
C LYS A 76 -10.39 -8.61 4.17
N VAL A 77 -9.37 -9.28 4.72
CA VAL A 77 -9.48 -9.99 6.00
C VAL A 77 -9.73 -9.01 7.16
N ALA A 78 -8.96 -7.93 7.21
CA ALA A 78 -9.08 -6.90 8.25
C ALA A 78 -10.44 -6.18 8.17
N SER A 79 -10.94 -5.90 6.96
CA SER A 79 -12.29 -5.35 6.76
C SER A 79 -13.37 -6.27 7.33
N GLY A 80 -13.29 -7.59 7.10
CA GLY A 80 -14.25 -8.53 7.67
C GLY A 80 -14.25 -8.52 9.20
N LEU A 81 -13.08 -8.46 9.82
CA LEU A 81 -12.97 -8.32 11.28
C LEU A 81 -13.54 -6.99 11.78
N ILE A 82 -13.32 -5.89 11.05
CA ILE A 82 -13.93 -4.60 11.37
C ILE A 82 -15.46 -4.67 11.29
N VAL A 83 -16.02 -5.31 10.25
CA VAL A 83 -17.48 -5.49 10.11
C VAL A 83 -18.03 -6.24 11.32
N GLU A 84 -17.42 -7.37 11.70
CA GLU A 84 -17.83 -8.16 12.86
C GLU A 84 -17.85 -7.30 14.13
N LYS A 85 -16.76 -6.57 14.42
CA LYS A 85 -16.67 -5.74 15.62
C LYS A 85 -17.60 -4.53 15.59
N ALA A 86 -17.75 -3.88 14.44
CA ALA A 86 -18.62 -2.71 14.29
C ALA A 86 -20.11 -3.07 14.33
N LYS A 87 -20.51 -4.26 13.87
CA LYS A 87 -21.89 -4.73 14.03
C LYS A 87 -22.19 -5.14 15.48
N ALA A 88 -21.23 -5.79 16.14
CA ALA A 88 -21.37 -6.18 17.55
C ALA A 88 -21.37 -5.01 18.54
N ASP A 89 -20.75 -3.88 18.17
CA ASP A 89 -20.68 -2.67 19.00
C ASP A 89 -21.07 -1.42 18.19
N ALA A 90 -22.31 -0.97 18.40
CA ALA A 90 -22.87 0.22 17.75
C ALA A 90 -22.14 1.52 18.16
N GLU A 91 -21.51 1.54 19.34
CA GLU A 91 -20.77 2.71 19.87
C GLU A 91 -19.31 2.73 19.39
N LEU A 92 -18.84 1.67 18.69
CA LEU A 92 -17.50 1.64 18.11
C LEU A 92 -17.34 2.74 17.06
N ALA A 93 -16.72 3.84 17.46
CA ALA A 93 -16.53 5.02 16.61
C ALA A 93 -15.38 4.86 15.60
N ALA A 94 -14.32 4.16 15.97
CA ALA A 94 -13.17 3.94 15.09
C ALA A 94 -12.37 2.70 15.50
N MET A 95 -11.68 2.10 14.52
CA MET A 95 -10.79 0.95 14.72
C MET A 95 -9.61 1.02 13.76
N ASN A 96 -8.42 0.64 14.22
CA ASN A 96 -7.25 0.48 13.36
C ASN A 96 -6.64 -0.91 13.59
N ILE A 97 -6.48 -1.68 12.52
CA ILE A 97 -5.82 -2.98 12.53
C ILE A 97 -4.51 -2.84 11.77
N THR A 98 -3.39 -2.93 12.48
CA THR A 98 -2.05 -2.85 11.90
C THR A 98 -1.29 -4.15 12.15
N THR A 99 -0.60 -4.64 11.12
CA THR A 99 0.27 -5.82 11.20
C THR A 99 1.60 -5.52 10.52
N GLU A 100 2.68 -5.81 11.23
CA GLU A 100 4.04 -5.74 10.71
C GLU A 100 4.48 -7.14 10.25
N ILE A 101 4.90 -7.27 8.98
CA ILE A 101 5.44 -8.52 8.43
C ILE A 101 6.81 -8.21 7.81
N GLY A 102 7.87 -8.68 8.48
CA GLY A 102 9.24 -8.29 8.10
C GLY A 102 9.43 -6.78 8.27
N ASN A 103 9.71 -6.08 7.16
CA ASN A 103 9.87 -4.62 7.13
C ASN A 103 8.67 -3.91 6.47
N ALA A 104 7.59 -4.64 6.18
CA ALA A 104 6.38 -4.08 5.59
C ALA A 104 5.29 -3.91 6.66
N SER A 105 4.67 -2.74 6.68
CA SER A 105 3.52 -2.42 7.54
C SER A 105 2.24 -2.46 6.72
N PHE A 106 1.25 -3.22 7.17
CA PHE A 106 -0.08 -3.28 6.57
C PHE A 106 -1.10 -2.74 7.57
N SER A 107 -2.00 -1.87 7.13
CA SER A 107 -3.05 -1.35 7.99
C SER A 107 -4.40 -1.25 7.29
N THR A 108 -5.46 -1.40 8.09
CA THR A 108 -6.83 -1.10 7.69
C THR A 108 -7.46 -0.28 8.81
N VAL A 109 -7.95 0.90 8.46
CA VAL A 109 -8.54 1.88 9.38
C VAL A 109 -10.01 2.02 9.10
N PHE A 110 -10.81 2.14 10.14
CA PHE A 110 -12.24 2.37 10.08
C PHE A 110 -12.60 3.53 10.99
N SER A 111 -13.47 4.41 10.48
CA SER A 111 -14.09 5.48 11.24
C SER A 111 -15.58 5.49 10.92
N ARG A 112 -16.42 5.17 11.90
CA ARG A 112 -17.87 5.06 11.72
C ARG A 112 -18.43 6.39 11.18
N PRO A 113 -19.19 6.35 10.08
CA PRO A 113 -19.88 7.52 9.56
C PRO A 113 -21.02 7.92 10.52
N THR A 114 -21.25 9.22 10.64
CA THR A 114 -22.26 9.79 11.54
C THR A 114 -23.39 10.43 10.73
N GLY A 115 -24.63 10.24 11.15
CA GLY A 115 -25.81 10.81 10.50
C GLY A 115 -27.07 9.97 10.75
N ASP A 116 -28.26 10.54 10.52
CA ASP A 116 -29.55 9.87 10.77
C ASP A 116 -29.80 8.70 9.80
N THR A 117 -29.20 8.74 8.61
CA THR A 117 -29.23 7.65 7.63
C THR A 117 -27.89 7.61 6.94
N ILE A 118 -27.17 6.50 7.09
CA ILE A 118 -25.86 6.30 6.48
C ILE A 118 -26.03 5.63 5.12
N SER A 119 -25.52 6.27 4.08
CA SER A 119 -25.51 5.74 2.72
C SER A 119 -24.38 4.71 2.48
N GLN A 120 -24.53 3.89 1.45
CA GLN A 120 -23.46 3.00 0.97
C GLN A 120 -22.15 3.74 0.68
N LYS A 121 -22.24 4.98 0.18
CA LYS A 121 -21.07 5.79 -0.15
C LYS A 121 -20.31 6.21 1.12
N GLU A 122 -21.04 6.56 2.18
CA GLU A 122 -20.45 6.93 3.47
C GLU A 122 -19.80 5.72 4.14
N TRP A 123 -20.46 4.55 4.10
CA TRP A 123 -19.82 3.30 4.53
C TRP A 123 -18.57 2.96 3.71
N ALA A 124 -18.59 3.12 2.38
CA ALA A 124 -17.43 2.86 1.53
C ALA A 124 -16.26 3.83 1.80
N ALA A 125 -16.56 5.06 2.22
CA ALA A 125 -15.58 6.08 2.59
C ALA A 125 -15.04 5.88 4.02
N SER A 126 -15.79 5.19 4.88
CA SER A 126 -15.45 4.97 6.30
C SER A 126 -14.27 4.02 6.53
N ILE A 127 -13.92 3.20 5.54
CA ILE A 127 -12.78 2.27 5.59
C ILE A 127 -11.59 2.85 4.82
N GLY A 128 -10.39 2.66 5.31
CA GLY A 128 -9.14 3.05 4.66
C GLY A 128 -8.14 1.92 4.72
N PHE A 129 -7.35 1.77 3.67
CA PHE A 129 -6.27 0.78 3.61
C PHE A 129 -4.94 1.54 3.64
N GLY A 130 -3.95 1.02 4.37
CA GLY A 130 -2.71 1.68 4.77
C GLY A 130 -1.77 2.16 3.66
N TYR A 131 -0.70 2.82 4.10
CA TYR A 131 0.33 3.51 3.32
C TYR A 131 1.55 2.59 3.05
N GLY A 132 2.12 2.67 1.84
CA GLY A 132 3.44 2.09 1.56
C GLY A 132 3.57 1.34 0.23
N VAL A 133 2.45 1.02 -0.43
CA VAL A 133 2.45 0.27 -1.69
C VAL A 133 1.54 0.90 -2.75
N PRO A 134 1.92 0.87 -4.04
CA PRO A 134 1.05 1.31 -5.12
C PRO A 134 -0.25 0.51 -5.10
N LYS A 135 -1.37 1.16 -4.76
CA LYS A 135 -2.68 0.50 -4.74
C LYS A 135 -3.24 0.44 -6.15
N SER A 136 -3.77 -0.71 -6.53
CA SER A 136 -4.65 -0.78 -7.69
C SER A 136 -5.95 -0.05 -7.38
N LYS A 137 -6.19 1.10 -8.01
CA LYS A 137 -7.41 1.91 -7.82
C LYS A 137 -8.70 1.10 -8.03
N ALA A 138 -8.68 0.18 -9.00
CA ALA A 138 -9.83 -0.68 -9.29
C ALA A 138 -10.14 -1.64 -8.14
N LEU A 139 -9.10 -2.23 -7.54
CA LEU A 139 -9.23 -3.21 -6.46
C LEU A 139 -9.61 -2.53 -5.13
N GLU A 140 -9.04 -1.35 -4.85
CA GLU A 140 -9.46 -0.53 -3.71
C GLU A 140 -10.96 -0.17 -3.80
N GLY A 141 -11.42 0.24 -4.98
CA GLY A 141 -12.84 0.53 -5.21
C GLY A 141 -13.74 -0.67 -4.98
N LYS A 142 -13.28 -1.89 -5.34
CA LYS A 142 -14.01 -3.14 -5.10
C LYS A 142 -14.11 -3.45 -3.60
N LEU A 143 -12.99 -3.36 -2.87
CA LEU A 143 -12.96 -3.63 -1.42
C LEU A 143 -13.86 -2.66 -0.63
N ARG A 144 -13.85 -1.37 -0.98
CA ARG A 144 -14.71 -0.36 -0.33
C ARG A 144 -16.19 -0.63 -0.58
N LYS A 145 -16.56 -1.03 -1.81
CA LYS A 145 -17.93 -1.40 -2.16
C LYS A 145 -18.39 -2.63 -1.39
N GLN A 146 -17.53 -3.65 -1.28
CA GLN A 146 -17.82 -4.85 -0.51
C GLN A 146 -18.01 -4.52 0.98
N PHE A 147 -17.07 -3.78 1.58
CA PHE A 147 -17.18 -3.36 2.97
C PHE A 147 -18.51 -2.63 3.26
N ALA A 148 -18.91 -1.72 2.37
CA ALA A 148 -20.19 -1.03 2.52
C ALA A 148 -21.39 -1.97 2.44
N ALA A 149 -21.37 -2.93 1.51
CA ALA A 149 -22.41 -3.95 1.41
C ALA A 149 -22.48 -4.79 2.70
N ASP A 150 -21.34 -5.26 3.20
CA ASP A 150 -21.24 -6.09 4.41
C ASP A 150 -21.74 -5.35 5.66
N MET A 151 -21.44 -4.05 5.78
CA MET A 151 -21.95 -3.21 6.89
C MET A 151 -23.46 -2.99 6.83
N MET A 152 -24.05 -2.98 5.63
CA MET A 152 -25.49 -2.76 5.43
C MET A 152 -26.30 -4.05 5.38
N ALA A 153 -25.66 -5.22 5.22
CA ALA A 153 -26.33 -6.50 5.25
C ALA A 153 -26.95 -6.73 6.63
N SER A 154 -28.22 -7.14 6.68
CA SER A 154 -28.85 -7.66 7.90
C SER A 154 -28.28 -9.04 8.22
N ASP A 155 -28.16 -9.39 9.50
CA ASP A 155 -27.69 -10.70 9.93
C ASP A 155 -28.77 -11.81 9.74
N ASP A 156 -29.92 -11.48 9.12
CA ASP A 156 -31.09 -12.34 8.89
C ASP A 156 -30.96 -13.30 7.68
N GLU A 157 -29.76 -13.78 7.34
CA GLU A 157 -29.57 -14.86 6.33
C GLU A 157 -29.21 -16.21 6.98
N ASP A 158 -29.72 -16.48 8.20
CA ASP A 158 -29.57 -17.77 8.91
C ASP A 158 -30.90 -18.24 9.55
N ASP A 159 -32.04 -18.00 8.88
CA ASP A 159 -33.32 -18.65 9.22
C ASP A 159 -34.10 -19.00 7.93
N GLU A 160 -33.70 -20.09 7.25
CA GLU A 160 -34.58 -21.10 6.60
C GLU A 160 -33.80 -22.29 6.01
#